data_AF-E3LBH6-F1
#
_entry.id   AF-E3LBH6-F1
#
_cell.length_a   1.000
_cell.length_b   1.000
_cell.length_c   1.000
_cell.angle_alpha   90.00
_cell.angle_beta   90.00
_cell.angle_gamma   90.00
#
_symmetry.space_group_name_H-M   'P 1'
#
loop_
_entity.id
_entity.type
_entity.pdbx_description
1 polymer ?
#
loop_
_entity_poly.entity_id
_entity_poly.type
_entity_poly.pdbx_seq_one_letter_code
_entity_poly.pdbx_strand_id
1 'polypeptide(L)'
;MPSIKLLTFFAIIACGFASADLASDRKTRCTFRCPRLTEGGCLRIKHRDKDGQPNRWEVLKAYHTENHPLFYNCLGTNADLSVCAEMGKIVLPRPPKAQVMTIGLLKTRNGLGKDSEPFDVNHPDAVKCAYKP
;
A
#
# COMPACT_ATOMS: atom_id res chain seq x y z
N MET A 1 12.73 30.14 27.54
CA MET A 1 11.72 29.09 27.32
C MET A 1 11.08 29.37 25.96
N PRO A 2 11.25 28.50 24.94
CA PRO A 2 10.61 28.70 23.65
C PRO A 2 9.08 28.73 23.84
N SER A 3 8.45 29.80 23.37
CA SER A 3 7.01 30.03 23.48
C SER A 3 6.23 28.86 22.89
N ILE A 4 5.25 28.33 23.64
CA ILE A 4 4.40 27.19 23.24
C ILE A 4 3.75 27.42 21.87
N LYS A 5 3.46 28.69 21.51
CA LYS A 5 2.94 29.08 20.20
C LYS A 5 3.95 28.80 19.07
N LEU A 6 5.24 29.04 19.28
CA LEU A 6 6.28 28.83 18.26
C LEU A 6 6.47 27.32 17.97
N LEU A 7 6.43 26.48 19.00
CA LEU A 7 6.51 25.02 18.88
C LEU A 7 5.34 24.41 18.09
N THR A 8 4.14 24.98 18.21
CA THR A 8 2.95 24.48 17.48
C THR A 8 3.04 24.80 15.98
N PHE A 9 3.53 25.97 15.59
CA PHE A 9 3.70 26.32 14.18
C PHE A 9 4.74 25.43 13.47
N PHE A 10 5.87 25.14 14.11
CA PHE A 10 6.89 24.26 13.52
C PHE A 10 6.40 22.82 13.33
N ALA A 11 5.61 22.28 14.26
CA ALA A 11 5.06 20.93 14.15
C ALA A 11 4.08 20.78 12.97
N ILE A 12 3.22 21.79 12.74
CA ILE A 12 2.25 21.77 11.62
C ILE A 12 2.98 21.79 10.28
N ILE A 13 4.02 22.63 10.17
CA ILE A 13 4.84 22.76 8.95
C ILE A 13 5.55 21.43 8.65
N ALA A 14 6.16 20.80 9.65
CA ALA A 14 6.86 19.52 9.49
C ALA A 14 5.93 18.37 9.05
N CYS A 15 4.74 18.25 9.64
CA CYS A 15 3.76 17.23 9.22
C CYS A 15 3.24 17.45 7.79
N GLY A 16 3.16 18.72 7.35
CA GLY A 16 2.79 19.07 5.96
C GLY A 16 3.81 18.55 4.94
N PHE A 17 5.10 18.76 5.20
CA PHE A 17 6.17 18.29 4.32
C PHE A 17 6.22 16.76 4.24
N ALA A 18 6.19 16.06 5.38
CA ALA A 18 6.21 14.59 5.40
C ALA A 18 5.02 13.97 4.64
N SER A 19 3.84 14.61 4.69
CA SER A 19 2.65 14.16 3.96
C SER A 19 2.76 14.41 2.46
N ALA A 20 3.36 15.54 2.06
CA ALA A 20 3.61 15.87 0.66
C ALA A 20 4.67 14.94 0.05
N ASP A 21 5.75 14.67 0.79
CA ASP A 21 6.79 13.72 0.39
C ASP A 21 6.21 12.33 0.17
N LEU A 22 5.40 11.83 1.12
CA LEU A 22 4.73 10.54 0.97
C LEU A 22 3.78 10.50 -0.24
N ALA A 23 3.06 11.58 -0.52
CA ALA A 23 2.19 11.66 -1.70
C ALA A 23 2.98 11.66 -3.01
N SER A 24 4.12 12.34 -3.04
CA SER A 24 5.06 12.34 -4.17
C SER A 24 5.68 10.96 -4.36
N ASP A 25 6.19 10.36 -3.29
CA ASP A 25 6.81 9.04 -3.29
C ASP A 25 5.85 7.96 -3.77
N ARG A 26 4.57 8.04 -3.39
CA ARG A 26 3.52 7.12 -3.88
C ARG A 26 3.33 7.19 -5.39
N LYS A 27 3.62 8.32 -6.05
CA LYS A 27 3.52 8.43 -7.51
C LYS A 27 4.77 7.94 -8.21
N THR A 28 5.93 8.02 -7.59
CA THR A 28 7.22 7.80 -8.27
C THR A 28 7.87 6.46 -7.92
N ARG A 29 7.55 5.86 -6.77
CA ARG A 29 8.13 4.58 -6.34
C ARG A 29 7.46 3.39 -7.01
N CYS A 30 8.28 2.58 -7.66
CA CYS A 30 7.98 1.21 -8.07
C CYS A 30 8.48 0.25 -7.00
N THR A 31 7.57 -0.49 -6.37
CA THR A 31 7.95 -1.48 -5.34
C THR A 31 7.55 -2.90 -5.72
N PHE A 32 6.53 -3.07 -6.57
CA PHE A 32 6.18 -4.35 -7.16
C PHE A 32 5.47 -4.15 -8.50
N ARG A 33 5.44 -5.19 -9.31
CA ARG A 33 4.84 -5.19 -10.65
C ARG A 33 3.74 -6.24 -10.76
N CYS A 34 2.60 -5.84 -11.30
CA CYS A 34 1.50 -6.75 -11.62
C CYS A 34 1.40 -6.98 -13.13
N PRO A 35 1.90 -8.12 -13.66
CA PRO A 35 1.83 -8.41 -15.08
C PRO A 35 0.39 -8.74 -15.49
N ARG A 36 0.00 -8.35 -16.72
CA ARG A 36 -1.28 -8.66 -17.39
C ARG A 36 -2.54 -7.96 -16.86
N LEU A 37 -2.56 -6.63 -16.87
CA LEU A 37 -3.74 -5.79 -16.55
C LEU A 37 -4.41 -6.19 -15.21
N THR A 38 -3.61 -6.61 -14.24
CA THR A 38 -4.04 -6.96 -12.89
C THR A 38 -4.01 -5.72 -12.00
N GLU A 39 -4.88 -5.69 -10.98
CA GLU A 39 -4.93 -4.65 -9.96
C GLU A 39 -3.93 -4.95 -8.84
N GLY A 40 -3.16 -3.94 -8.41
CA GLY A 40 -2.30 -4.03 -7.24
C GLY A 40 -3.07 -3.87 -5.94
N GLY A 41 -2.74 -4.69 -4.95
CA GLY A 41 -3.31 -4.66 -3.60
C GLY A 41 -2.23 -4.58 -2.51
N CYS A 42 -2.57 -3.87 -1.44
CA CYS A 42 -1.79 -3.76 -0.21
C CYS A 42 -2.49 -4.54 0.89
N LEU A 43 -1.92 -5.69 1.27
CA LEU A 43 -2.55 -6.60 2.20
C LEU A 43 -1.93 -6.46 3.59
N ARG A 44 -2.80 -6.34 4.60
CA ARG A 44 -2.46 -6.30 6.01
C ARG A 44 -3.02 -7.51 6.73
N ILE A 45 -2.22 -8.16 7.54
CA ILE A 45 -2.64 -9.23 8.43
C ILE A 45 -3.21 -8.59 9.70
N LYS A 46 -4.49 -8.81 9.97
CA LYS A 46 -5.18 -8.26 11.15
C LYS A 46 -5.29 -9.22 12.31
N HIS A 47 -5.26 -10.52 12.02
CA HIS A 47 -5.38 -11.53 13.03
C HIS A 47 -4.68 -12.81 12.58
N ARG A 48 -4.07 -13.50 13.56
CA ARG A 48 -3.48 -14.82 13.42
C ARG A 48 -4.17 -15.78 14.39
N ASP A 49 -4.37 -17.03 13.98
CA ASP A 49 -4.90 -18.06 14.86
C ASP A 49 -3.87 -18.51 15.92
N LYS A 50 -4.24 -19.53 16.70
CA LYS A 50 -3.41 -20.06 17.79
C LYS A 50 -2.09 -20.68 17.30
N ASP A 51 -2.04 -21.09 16.04
CA ASP A 51 -0.86 -21.67 15.39
C ASP A 51 -0.01 -20.59 14.70
N GLY A 52 -0.38 -19.32 14.86
CA GLY A 52 0.30 -18.17 14.26
C GLY A 52 -0.06 -17.94 12.79
N GLN A 53 -1.03 -18.67 12.24
CA GLN A 53 -1.40 -18.54 10.83
C GLN A 53 -2.36 -17.37 10.61
N PRO A 54 -2.14 -16.51 9.60
CA PRO A 54 -3.07 -15.44 9.28
C PRO A 54 -4.46 -15.98 8.94
N ASN A 55 -5.50 -15.42 9.54
CA ASN A 55 -6.90 -15.79 9.26
C ASN A 55 -7.85 -14.59 9.09
N ARG A 56 -7.35 -13.36 9.28
CA ARG A 56 -8.07 -12.14 8.87
C ARG A 56 -7.12 -11.16 8.23
N TRP A 57 -7.60 -10.53 7.17
CA TRP A 57 -6.84 -9.58 6.37
C TRP A 57 -7.65 -8.33 6.03
N GLU A 58 -6.93 -7.24 5.82
CA GLU A 58 -7.42 -6.06 5.13
C GLU A 58 -6.68 -5.89 3.82
N VAL A 59 -7.39 -5.47 2.77
CA VAL A 59 -6.81 -5.18 1.47
C VAL A 59 -7.21 -3.77 1.06
N LEU A 60 -6.20 -2.96 0.77
CA LEU A 60 -6.34 -1.65 0.16
C LEU A 60 -5.91 -1.73 -1.31
N LYS A 61 -6.44 -0.87 -2.16
CA LYS A 61 -5.86 -0.70 -3.50
C LYS A 61 -4.46 -0.10 -3.36
N ALA A 62 -3.51 -0.66 -4.09
CA ALA A 62 -2.16 -0.11 -4.17
C ALA A 62 -2.14 1.18 -5.00
N TYR A 63 -1.14 2.03 -4.76
CA TYR A 63 -0.94 3.24 -5.54
C TYR A 63 -0.26 2.89 -6.86
N HIS A 64 -0.79 3.39 -7.97
CA HIS A 64 -0.11 3.31 -9.26
C HIS A 64 1.12 4.22 -9.28
N THR A 65 2.19 3.73 -9.91
CA THR A 65 3.32 4.58 -10.27
C THR A 65 3.00 5.33 -11.56
N GLU A 66 3.18 6.65 -11.55
CA GLU A 66 2.97 7.53 -12.68
C GLU A 66 3.86 7.12 -13.87
N ASN A 67 3.29 7.14 -15.08
CA ASN A 67 3.95 6.70 -16.33
C ASN A 67 4.39 5.22 -16.36
N HIS A 68 4.10 4.43 -15.32
CA HIS A 68 4.46 3.02 -15.20
C HIS A 68 3.22 2.18 -14.86
N PRO A 69 2.30 1.93 -15.82
CA PRO A 69 0.93 1.43 -15.56
C PRO A 69 0.83 0.04 -14.92
N LEU A 70 1.91 -0.75 -14.95
CA LEU A 70 1.97 -2.09 -14.33
C LEU A 70 2.67 -2.10 -12.97
N PHE A 71 3.17 -0.94 -12.51
CA PHE A 71 3.92 -0.81 -11.29
C PHE A 71 3.10 -0.12 -10.20
N TYR A 72 3.31 -0.60 -8.99
CA TYR A 72 2.54 -0.21 -7.83
C TYR A 72 3.40 -0.06 -6.58
N ASN A 73 2.83 0.60 -5.57
CA ASN A 73 3.36 0.61 -4.22
C ASN A 73 2.31 0.69 -3.10
N CYS A 74 2.78 0.35 -1.90
CA CYS A 74 1.99 0.31 -0.67
C CYS A 74 2.50 1.30 0.39
N LEU A 75 3.16 2.38 -0.03
CA LEU A 75 3.79 3.34 0.87
C LEU A 75 2.79 4.01 1.82
N GLY A 76 3.14 4.01 3.11
CA GLY A 76 2.28 4.55 4.17
C GLY A 76 0.97 3.77 4.35
N THR A 77 0.88 2.54 3.83
CA THR A 77 -0.26 1.66 4.08
C THR A 77 0.06 0.60 5.12
N ASN A 78 1.25 0.51 5.73
CA ASN A 78 1.57 -0.56 6.69
C ASN A 78 1.23 -1.96 6.16
N ALA A 79 1.46 -2.20 4.86
CA ALA A 79 1.20 -3.49 4.24
C ALA A 79 2.22 -4.52 4.72
N ASP A 80 1.75 -5.74 5.00
CA ASP A 80 2.61 -6.89 5.24
C ASP A 80 3.01 -7.54 3.90
N LEU A 81 2.08 -7.56 2.95
CA LEU A 81 2.27 -8.18 1.64
C LEU A 81 1.76 -7.26 0.51
N SER A 82 2.42 -7.30 -0.63
CA SER A 82 1.85 -6.86 -1.91
C SER A 82 1.06 -8.01 -2.53
N VAL A 83 0.09 -7.72 -3.40
CA VAL A 83 -0.62 -8.76 -4.17
C VAL A 83 -1.05 -8.22 -5.52
N CYS A 84 -1.01 -9.08 -6.54
CA CYS A 84 -1.57 -8.81 -7.85
C CYS A 84 -2.85 -9.61 -8.04
N ALA A 85 -3.97 -8.91 -8.17
CA ALA A 85 -5.29 -9.50 -8.31
C ALA A 85 -5.86 -9.28 -9.70
N GLU A 86 -6.71 -10.20 -10.17
CA GLU A 86 -7.50 -9.96 -11.37
C GLU A 86 -8.38 -8.72 -11.18
N MET A 87 -8.64 -7.98 -12.27
CA MET A 87 -9.48 -6.77 -12.20
C MET A 87 -10.83 -7.07 -11.55
N GLY A 88 -11.22 -6.21 -10.61
CA GLY A 88 -12.52 -6.30 -9.94
C GLY A 88 -12.54 -7.30 -8.77
N LYS A 89 -11.43 -7.97 -8.46
CA LYS A 89 -11.34 -8.82 -7.25
C LYS A 89 -11.11 -8.00 -5.98
N ILE A 90 -10.46 -6.83 -6.08
CA ILE A 90 -10.32 -5.90 -4.97
C ILE A 90 -11.53 -4.96 -4.95
N VAL A 91 -12.56 -5.36 -4.21
CA VAL A 91 -13.83 -4.63 -4.13
C VAL A 91 -13.86 -3.77 -2.87
N LEU A 92 -13.78 -2.46 -3.04
CA LEU A 92 -13.84 -1.52 -1.93
C LEU A 92 -15.28 -1.08 -1.63
N PRO A 93 -15.62 -0.83 -0.34
CA PRO A 93 -16.89 -0.25 0.03
C PRO A 93 -17.12 1.14 -0.60
N ARG A 94 -18.39 1.48 -0.87
CA ARG A 94 -18.73 2.85 -1.29
C ARG A 94 -18.51 3.85 -0.14
N PRO A 95 -18.06 5.09 -0.42
CA PRO A 95 -18.02 6.17 0.56
C PRO A 95 -19.39 6.35 1.24
N PRO A 96 -19.45 6.76 2.53
CA PRO A 96 -18.34 7.24 3.37
C PRO A 96 -17.61 6.13 4.14
N LYS A 97 -17.86 4.85 3.82
CA LYS A 97 -17.19 3.74 4.50
C LYS A 97 -15.69 3.76 4.23
N ALA A 98 -14.92 3.19 5.17
CA ALA A 98 -13.49 3.01 5.01
C ALA A 98 -13.19 2.27 3.70
N GLN A 99 -12.25 2.79 2.92
CA GLN A 99 -11.86 2.28 1.61
C GLN A 99 -10.93 1.06 1.75
N VAL A 100 -11.43 0.02 2.41
CA VAL A 100 -10.72 -1.22 2.71
C VAL A 100 -11.63 -2.42 2.51
N MET A 101 -11.11 -3.46 1.89
CA MET A 101 -11.76 -4.77 1.77
C MET A 101 -11.31 -5.66 2.94
N THR A 102 -12.25 -6.18 3.73
CA THR A 102 -11.94 -7.12 4.82
C THR A 102 -12.15 -8.56 4.35
N ILE A 103 -11.21 -9.44 4.66
CA ILE A 103 -11.26 -10.85 4.31
C ILE A 103 -11.12 -11.68 5.58
N GLY A 104 -12.10 -12.55 5.86
CA GLY A 104 -12.08 -13.49 6.97
C GLY A 104 -12.00 -14.96 6.56
N LEU A 105 -11.91 -15.24 5.25
CA LEU A 105 -11.89 -16.58 4.69
C LEU A 105 -10.65 -16.78 3.83
N LEU A 106 -9.88 -17.82 4.12
CA LEU A 106 -8.65 -18.16 3.40
C LEU A 106 -8.92 -18.40 1.90
N LYS A 107 -10.06 -18.98 1.54
CA LYS A 107 -10.48 -19.17 0.14
C LYS A 107 -10.54 -17.84 -0.61
N THR A 108 -11.13 -16.81 0.00
CA THR A 108 -11.22 -15.47 -0.61
C THR A 108 -9.84 -14.82 -0.72
N ARG A 109 -8.99 -14.97 0.31
CA ARG A 109 -7.59 -14.51 0.25
C ARG A 109 -6.85 -15.15 -0.92
N ASN A 110 -6.96 -16.46 -1.09
CA ASN A 110 -6.28 -17.18 -2.17
C ASN A 110 -6.84 -16.83 -3.56
N GLY A 111 -8.09 -16.35 -3.63
CA GLY A 111 -8.71 -15.85 -4.84
C GLY A 111 -8.21 -14.47 -5.30
N LEU A 112 -7.41 -13.76 -4.49
CA LEU A 112 -6.77 -12.50 -4.88
C LEU A 112 -5.47 -12.70 -5.66
N GLY A 113 -4.93 -13.92 -5.73
CA GLY A 113 -3.64 -14.19 -6.38
C GLY A 113 -2.70 -14.96 -5.46
N LYS A 114 -1.82 -15.78 -6.06
CA LYS A 114 -0.79 -16.55 -5.34
C LYS A 114 0.49 -15.75 -5.11
N ASP A 115 0.68 -14.67 -5.86
CA ASP A 115 1.91 -13.88 -5.92
C ASP A 115 1.97 -12.82 -4.81
N SER A 116 1.62 -13.21 -3.58
CA SER A 116 1.77 -12.31 -2.44
C SER A 116 3.22 -12.30 -1.98
N GLU A 117 3.98 -11.28 -2.34
CA GLU A 117 5.34 -11.08 -1.85
C GLU A 117 5.33 -10.23 -0.57
N PRO A 118 6.25 -10.47 0.37
CA PRO A 118 6.47 -9.54 1.48
C PRO A 118 6.67 -8.13 0.94
N PHE A 119 5.88 -7.18 1.43
CA PHE A 119 6.05 -5.80 1.02
C PHE A 119 7.30 -5.25 1.69
N ASP A 120 8.34 -5.03 0.90
CA ASP A 120 9.57 -4.39 1.35
C ASP A 120 9.74 -3.03 0.66
N VAL A 121 9.74 -1.98 1.46
CA VAL A 121 9.95 -0.59 1.00
C VAL A 121 11.32 -0.39 0.35
N ASN A 122 12.28 -1.25 0.69
CA ASN A 122 13.65 -1.25 0.18
C ASN A 122 13.88 -2.30 -0.92
N HIS A 123 12.84 -3.03 -1.36
CA HIS A 123 13.00 -4.03 -2.41
C HIS A 123 13.49 -3.39 -3.72
N PRO A 124 14.53 -3.95 -4.38
CA PRO A 124 15.36 -3.25 -5.37
C PRO A 124 14.77 -3.20 -6.79
N ASP A 125 13.46 -3.10 -6.95
CA ASP A 125 12.89 -2.75 -8.27
C ASP A 125 13.09 -1.25 -8.60
N ALA A 126 13.65 -0.49 -7.66
CA ALA A 126 14.08 0.90 -7.80
C ALA A 126 15.04 1.14 -8.98
N VAL A 127 15.75 0.11 -9.47
CA VAL A 127 16.71 0.27 -10.57
C VAL A 127 16.01 0.52 -11.92
N LYS A 128 14.76 0.08 -12.12
CA LYS A 128 14.06 0.23 -13.42
C LYS A 128 13.13 1.45 -13.53
N CYS A 129 12.75 2.04 -12.40
CA CYS A 129 11.88 3.23 -12.38
C CYS A 129 12.60 4.50 -11.91
N ALA A 130 13.94 4.48 -11.82
CA ALA A 130 14.71 5.70 -11.69
C ALA A 130 14.39 6.57 -12.91
N TYR A 131 13.52 7.56 -12.71
CA TYR A 131 13.32 8.68 -13.61
C TYR A 131 14.71 9.16 -14.05
N LYS A 132 15.05 8.94 -15.31
CA LYS A 132 16.12 9.72 -15.95
C LYS A 132 15.47 11.02 -16.41
N PRO A 133 15.96 12.18 -15.94
CA PRO A 133 15.45 13.48 -16.35
C PRO A 133 15.51 13.69 -17.86
#